data_AF-A0A7V8DAT3-F1
#
_entry.id   AF-A0A7V8DAT3-F1
#
_cell.length_a   1.000
_cell.length_b   1.000
_cell.length_c   1.000
_cell.angle_alpha   90.00
_cell.angle_beta   90.00
_cell.angle_gamma   90.00
#
_symmetry.space_group_name_H-M   'P 1'
#
loop_
_entity.id
_entity.type
_entity.pdbx_description
1 polymer ?
#
loop_
_entity_poly.entity_id
_entity_poly.type
_entity_poly.pdbx_seq_one_letter_code
_entity_poly.pdbx_strand_id
1 'polypeptide(L)'
;MTKEIENKFKLNLQLHGEPGDPPTEPPKEPPVEPPKEPPVEPPKDENFTRKDVNAMIAAAVKKAQEEAKKQIEEEKRISTLSAEEKAKEEKRALEEKLKEYESKEAYNNALSDTKKELEDRKLPLGFAEFLVDSDSTKALESIKTFEKSFKEEVQKAVEERLKNPNAPKNLEHGLTQEEQLKQAFGLK
;
A
#
# COMPACT_ATOMS: atom_id res chain seq x y z
N MET A 1 7.58 15.41 -30.15
CA MET A 1 8.04 16.05 -28.90
C MET A 1 8.27 14.94 -27.89
N THR A 2 9.52 14.55 -27.67
CA THR A 2 9.89 13.31 -26.96
C THR A 2 11.13 13.57 -26.11
N LYS A 3 10.94 14.22 -24.96
CA LYS A 3 11.95 14.47 -23.93
C LYS A 3 11.24 14.62 -22.58
N GLU A 4 11.18 13.57 -21.76
CA GLU A 4 11.11 13.64 -20.27
C GLU A 4 10.94 12.28 -19.54
N ILE A 5 11.44 11.15 -20.08
CA ILE A 5 11.47 9.87 -19.34
C ILE A 5 12.86 9.23 -19.39
N GLU A 6 13.94 9.97 -19.05
CA GLU A 6 15.27 9.35 -18.96
C GLU A 6 16.36 10.09 -18.15
N ASN A 7 16.10 10.56 -16.93
CA ASN A 7 17.23 10.95 -16.04
C ASN A 7 16.93 11.00 -14.53
N LYS A 8 16.84 9.84 -13.84
CA LYS A 8 16.93 9.83 -12.36
C LYS A 8 17.58 8.64 -11.66
N PHE A 9 17.99 7.58 -12.36
CA PHE A 9 18.77 6.48 -11.78
C PHE A 9 19.87 5.98 -12.73
N LYS A 10 20.83 6.87 -13.06
CA LYS A 10 22.09 6.43 -13.68
C LYS A 10 22.95 5.78 -12.60
N LEU A 11 23.11 4.46 -12.70
CA LEU A 11 23.99 3.65 -11.86
C LEU A 11 25.46 4.01 -12.16
N ASN A 12 26.21 4.46 -11.15
CA ASN A 12 27.66 4.67 -11.28
C ASN A 12 28.39 3.31 -11.29
N LEU A 13 28.50 2.70 -12.47
CA LEU A 13 29.39 1.56 -12.72
C LEU A 13 30.72 2.05 -13.34
N GLN A 14 31.53 2.74 -12.53
CA GLN A 14 32.88 3.14 -12.95
C GLN A 14 33.85 1.95 -12.80
N LEU A 15 33.98 1.13 -13.85
CA LEU A 15 35.20 0.37 -14.08
C LEU A 15 36.30 1.34 -14.48
N HIS A 16 37.31 1.55 -13.62
CA HIS A 16 38.57 2.18 -14.04
C HIS A 16 39.56 1.11 -14.50
N GLY A 17 39.40 0.69 -15.76
CA GLY A 17 40.47 0.10 -16.56
C GLY A 17 40.79 1.07 -17.69
N GLU A 18 41.84 1.88 -17.53
CA GLU A 18 42.20 2.94 -18.49
C GLU A 18 43.39 2.50 -19.36
N PRO A 19 43.30 2.56 -20.70
CA PRO A 19 44.38 2.18 -21.60
C PRO A 19 45.05 3.35 -22.34
N GLY A 20 46.34 3.58 -22.06
CA GLY A 20 47.39 3.88 -23.05
C GLY A 20 47.55 5.28 -23.66
N ASP A 21 48.79 5.80 -23.64
CA ASP A 21 49.47 6.38 -24.81
C ASP A 21 51.03 6.36 -24.64
N PRO A 22 51.86 6.38 -25.72
CA PRO A 22 53.33 6.17 -25.69
C PRO A 22 54.16 7.40 -26.16
N PRO A 23 55.45 7.30 -26.61
CA PRO A 23 56.68 6.81 -25.94
C PRO A 23 57.88 7.81 -26.01
N THR A 24 58.88 7.73 -25.12
CA THR A 24 60.28 8.21 -25.40
C THR A 24 61.32 7.55 -24.48
N GLU A 25 62.46 7.09 -25.04
CA GLU A 25 63.67 6.59 -24.35
C GLU A 25 64.90 7.48 -24.69
N PRO A 26 66.16 7.19 -24.26
CA PRO A 26 66.69 6.80 -22.94
C PRO A 26 67.69 7.92 -22.45
N PRO A 27 69.04 7.78 -22.38
CA PRO A 27 69.90 6.81 -21.67
C PRO A 27 70.96 7.42 -20.71
N LYS A 28 71.39 6.66 -19.68
CA LYS A 28 72.82 6.30 -19.43
C LYS A 28 73.03 5.46 -18.15
N GLU A 29 73.68 4.31 -18.30
CA GLU A 29 74.41 3.55 -17.25
C GLU A 29 75.89 4.00 -17.21
N PRO A 30 76.88 3.31 -16.55
CA PRO A 30 76.89 2.24 -15.51
C PRO A 30 77.92 2.60 -14.38
N PRO A 31 78.67 1.70 -13.66
CA PRO A 31 78.46 0.33 -13.11
C PRO A 31 78.83 0.19 -11.58
N VAL A 32 78.81 -1.06 -11.06
CA VAL A 32 79.75 -1.71 -10.07
C VAL A 32 79.09 -2.42 -8.85
N GLU A 33 79.58 -3.63 -8.55
CA GLU A 33 79.13 -4.64 -7.55
C GLU A 33 79.83 -4.51 -6.14
N PRO A 34 79.90 -5.55 -5.26
CA PRO A 34 78.93 -5.99 -4.25
C PRO A 34 79.50 -5.92 -2.80
N PRO A 35 78.77 -6.36 -1.73
CA PRO A 35 79.23 -7.58 -1.02
C PRO A 35 78.20 -8.41 -0.18
N LYS A 36 78.36 -9.75 -0.24
CA LYS A 36 78.23 -10.84 0.79
C LYS A 36 77.11 -10.91 1.85
N GLU A 37 76.54 -12.12 1.95
CA GLU A 37 75.69 -12.70 3.02
C GLU A 37 76.45 -12.94 4.36
N PRO A 38 75.70 -13.28 5.44
CA PRO A 38 75.85 -14.63 6.03
C PRO A 38 74.47 -15.25 6.45
N PRO A 39 74.35 -16.44 7.09
CA PRO A 39 73.65 -17.58 6.49
C PRO A 39 72.31 -17.95 7.16
N VAL A 40 71.38 -18.51 6.38
CA VAL A 40 70.09 -19.02 6.88
C VAL A 40 70.10 -20.55 6.89
N GLU A 41 69.87 -21.15 8.07
CA GLU A 41 69.68 -22.60 8.21
C GLU A 41 68.39 -23.06 7.51
N PRO A 42 68.35 -24.29 6.95
CA PRO A 42 67.30 -24.67 6.01
C PRO A 42 65.94 -24.89 6.70
N PRO A 43 64.84 -24.33 6.17
CA PRO A 43 63.51 -24.84 6.49
C PRO A 43 63.40 -26.29 5.97
N LYS A 44 62.67 -27.14 6.69
CA LYS A 44 62.42 -28.52 6.25
C LYS A 44 61.67 -28.52 4.92
N ASP A 45 62.26 -29.14 3.90
CA ASP A 45 61.59 -29.45 2.64
C ASP A 45 60.50 -30.51 2.83
N GLU A 46 59.32 -30.09 3.29
CA GLU A 46 58.08 -30.81 2.98
C GLU A 46 57.77 -30.60 1.50
N ASN A 47 58.39 -31.45 0.66
CA ASN A 47 58.18 -31.51 -0.77
C ASN A 47 56.72 -31.92 -1.08
N PHE A 48 55.80 -30.95 -1.07
CA PHE A 48 54.45 -31.10 -1.60
C PHE A 48 54.54 -31.57 -3.05
N THR A 49 54.19 -32.82 -3.31
CA THR A 49 54.29 -33.37 -4.65
C THR A 49 53.18 -32.78 -5.53
N ARG A 50 53.35 -32.79 -6.85
CA ARG A 50 52.27 -32.40 -7.78
C ARG A 50 50.96 -33.17 -7.54
N LYS A 51 51.00 -34.37 -6.94
CA LYS A 51 49.80 -35.11 -6.53
C LYS A 51 49.07 -34.43 -5.38
N ASP A 52 49.78 -33.94 -4.37
CA ASP A 52 49.19 -33.31 -3.18
C ASP A 52 48.55 -31.98 -3.54
N VAL A 53 49.22 -31.17 -4.37
CA VAL A 53 48.67 -29.92 -4.93
C VAL A 53 47.41 -30.19 -5.76
N ASN A 54 47.44 -31.19 -6.64
CA ASN A 54 46.27 -31.56 -7.45
C ASN A 54 45.11 -32.11 -6.59
N ALA A 55 45.40 -32.87 -5.54
CA ALA A 55 44.39 -33.36 -4.59
C ALA A 55 43.74 -32.20 -3.81
N MET A 56 44.55 -31.21 -3.39
CA MET A 56 44.08 -30.01 -2.69
C MET A 56 43.21 -29.13 -3.60
N ILE A 57 43.59 -28.95 -4.87
CA ILE A 57 42.78 -28.26 -5.89
C ILE A 57 41.46 -29.01 -6.13
N ALA A 58 41.50 -30.34 -6.31
CA ALA A 58 40.29 -31.14 -6.51
C ALA A 58 39.34 -31.09 -5.31
N ALA A 59 39.87 -31.08 -4.08
CA ALA A 59 39.09 -30.89 -2.86
C ALA A 59 38.47 -29.48 -2.79
N ALA A 60 39.23 -28.43 -3.12
CA ALA A 60 38.75 -27.05 -3.18
C ALA A 60 37.63 -26.88 -4.23
N VAL A 61 37.79 -27.43 -5.43
CA VAL A 61 36.77 -27.41 -6.50
C VAL A 61 35.50 -28.15 -6.08
N LYS A 62 35.62 -29.33 -5.46
CA LYS A 62 34.46 -30.05 -4.90
C LYS A 62 33.72 -29.21 -3.87
N LYS A 63 34.45 -28.62 -2.91
CA LYS A 63 33.86 -27.82 -1.84
C LYS A 63 33.16 -26.57 -2.39
N ALA A 64 33.79 -25.87 -3.33
CA ALA A 64 33.19 -24.73 -4.03
C ALA A 64 31.93 -25.11 -4.83
N GLN A 65 31.91 -26.30 -5.47
CA GLN A 65 30.70 -26.79 -6.14
C GLN A 65 29.56 -27.14 -5.16
N GLU A 66 29.87 -27.69 -3.99
CA GLU A 66 28.87 -27.97 -2.95
C GLU A 66 28.32 -26.69 -2.32
N GLU A 67 29.18 -25.71 -2.04
CA GLU A 67 28.80 -24.39 -1.53
C GLU A 67 27.94 -23.62 -2.56
N ALA A 68 28.34 -23.61 -3.83
CA ALA A 68 27.55 -22.99 -4.91
C ALA A 68 26.18 -23.66 -5.10
N LYS A 69 26.09 -25.00 -5.02
CA LYS A 69 24.81 -25.72 -5.09
C LYS A 69 23.88 -25.34 -3.94
N LYS A 70 24.40 -25.29 -2.70
CA LYS A 70 23.63 -24.88 -1.52
C LYS A 70 23.12 -23.45 -1.65
N GLN A 71 23.96 -22.51 -2.09
CA GLN A 71 23.56 -21.12 -2.32
C GLN A 71 22.44 -21.01 -3.37
N ILE A 72 22.55 -21.72 -4.50
CA ILE A 72 21.50 -21.74 -5.54
C ILE A 72 20.19 -22.35 -5.03
N GLU A 73 20.26 -23.38 -4.18
CA GLU A 73 19.07 -24.04 -3.62
C GLU A 73 18.38 -23.18 -2.54
N GLU A 74 19.17 -22.51 -1.70
CA GLU A 74 18.68 -21.55 -0.69
C GLU A 74 18.10 -20.29 -1.35
N GLU A 75 18.79 -19.70 -2.33
CA GLU A 75 18.29 -18.55 -3.10
C GLU A 75 17.02 -18.89 -3.87
N LYS A 76 16.94 -20.07 -4.50
CA LYS A 76 15.70 -20.56 -5.12
C LYS A 76 14.57 -20.70 -4.11
N ARG A 77 14.84 -21.26 -2.93
CA ARG A 77 13.83 -21.43 -1.87
C ARG A 77 13.33 -20.09 -1.34
N ILE A 78 14.23 -19.12 -1.12
CA ILE A 78 13.88 -17.76 -0.71
C ILE A 78 13.06 -17.06 -1.81
N SER A 79 13.47 -17.22 -3.07
CA SER A 79 12.77 -16.64 -4.23
C SER A 79 11.38 -17.25 -4.45
N THR A 80 11.22 -18.57 -4.34
CA THR A 80 9.89 -19.21 -4.45
C THR A 80 8.99 -18.83 -3.29
N LEU A 81 9.48 -18.84 -2.05
CA LEU A 81 8.70 -18.37 -0.89
C LEU A 81 8.29 -16.90 -1.07
N SER A 82 9.18 -16.03 -1.55
CA SER A 82 8.86 -14.62 -1.83
C SER A 82 7.82 -14.46 -2.94
N ALA A 83 7.84 -15.31 -3.97
CA ALA A 83 6.85 -15.30 -5.03
C ALA A 83 5.48 -15.83 -4.57
N GLU A 84 5.45 -16.90 -3.77
CA GLU A 84 4.22 -17.47 -3.20
C GLU A 84 3.57 -16.55 -2.18
N GLU A 85 4.35 -15.92 -1.29
CA GLU A 85 3.87 -14.91 -0.32
C GLU A 85 3.25 -13.71 -1.05
N LYS A 86 3.93 -13.17 -2.07
CA LYS A 86 3.38 -12.07 -2.89
C LYS A 86 2.10 -12.46 -3.61
N ALA A 87 2.06 -13.63 -4.26
CA ALA A 87 0.87 -14.11 -4.96
C ALA A 87 -0.31 -14.36 -4.01
N LYS A 88 -0.04 -14.74 -2.75
CA LYS A 88 -1.05 -14.91 -1.70
C LYS A 88 -1.57 -13.56 -1.20
N GLU A 89 -0.69 -12.59 -0.97
CA GLU A 89 -1.08 -11.24 -0.54
C GLU A 89 -1.87 -10.51 -1.64
N GLU A 90 -1.44 -10.61 -2.91
CA GLU A 90 -2.18 -10.08 -4.06
C GLU A 90 -3.55 -10.71 -4.22
N LYS A 91 -3.67 -12.04 -4.09
CA LYS A 91 -4.97 -12.73 -4.08
C LYS A 91 -5.87 -12.25 -2.95
N ARG A 92 -5.34 -12.18 -1.72
CA ARG A 92 -6.09 -11.69 -0.56
C ARG A 92 -6.58 -10.26 -0.77
N ALA A 93 -5.73 -9.37 -1.28
CA ALA A 93 -6.09 -7.98 -1.56
C ALA A 93 -7.13 -7.85 -2.71
N LEU A 94 -7.14 -8.79 -3.66
CA LEU A 94 -8.16 -8.88 -4.71
C LEU A 94 -9.49 -9.43 -4.16
N GLU A 95 -9.45 -10.50 -3.35
CA GLU A 95 -10.61 -11.08 -2.67
C GLU A 95 -11.28 -10.07 -1.73
N GLU A 96 -10.50 -9.30 -0.97
CA GLU A 96 -11.00 -8.28 -0.05
C GLU A 96 -11.66 -7.11 -0.81
N LYS A 97 -11.06 -6.68 -1.92
CA LYS A 97 -11.70 -5.70 -2.84
C LYS A 97 -12.98 -6.24 -3.48
N LEU A 98 -12.97 -7.48 -3.97
CA LEU A 98 -14.17 -8.12 -4.55
C LEU A 98 -15.31 -8.13 -3.53
N LYS A 99 -15.03 -8.57 -2.29
CA LYS A 99 -15.98 -8.56 -1.20
C LYS A 99 -16.48 -7.15 -0.84
N GLU A 100 -15.62 -6.13 -0.89
CA GLU A 100 -16.03 -4.74 -0.68
C GLU A 100 -16.97 -4.26 -1.81
N TYR A 101 -16.64 -4.56 -3.07
CA TYR A 101 -17.50 -4.24 -4.22
C TYR A 101 -18.85 -4.97 -4.17
N GLU A 102 -18.86 -6.28 -3.88
CA GLU A 102 -20.08 -7.07 -3.73
C GLU A 102 -20.96 -6.56 -2.58
N SER A 103 -20.36 -6.26 -1.41
CA SER A 103 -21.07 -5.68 -0.26
C SER A 103 -21.66 -4.31 -0.59
N LYS A 104 -20.91 -3.47 -1.33
CA LYS A 104 -21.36 -2.16 -1.77
C LYS A 104 -22.47 -2.26 -2.82
N GLU A 105 -22.40 -3.21 -3.75
CA GLU A 105 -23.45 -3.44 -4.75
C GLU A 105 -24.73 -3.97 -4.08
N ALA A 106 -24.61 -4.95 -3.19
CA ALA A 106 -25.71 -5.46 -2.38
C ALA A 106 -26.40 -4.33 -1.57
N TYR A 107 -25.61 -3.46 -0.92
CA TYR A 107 -26.15 -2.29 -0.22
C TYR A 107 -26.87 -1.31 -1.16
N ASN A 108 -26.30 -0.99 -2.34
CA ASN A 108 -26.94 -0.08 -3.29
C ASN A 108 -28.24 -0.67 -3.88
N ASN A 109 -28.29 -1.98 -4.11
CA ASN A 109 -29.50 -2.67 -4.56
C ASN A 109 -30.57 -2.66 -3.46
N ALA A 110 -30.23 -3.06 -2.23
CA ALA A 110 -31.13 -3.01 -1.08
C ALA A 110 -31.64 -1.57 -0.80
N LEU A 111 -30.78 -0.56 -0.93
CA LEU A 111 -31.15 0.85 -0.79
C LEU A 111 -32.09 1.30 -1.92
N SER A 112 -31.89 0.83 -3.14
CA SER A 112 -32.74 1.14 -4.29
C SER A 112 -34.14 0.51 -4.14
N ASP A 113 -34.22 -0.72 -3.64
CA ASP A 113 -35.49 -1.39 -3.37
C ASP A 113 -36.21 -0.76 -2.16
N THR A 114 -35.46 -0.37 -1.12
CA THR A 114 -35.98 0.44 0.01
C THR A 114 -36.55 1.77 -0.49
N LYS A 115 -35.89 2.44 -1.44
CA LYS A 115 -36.39 3.69 -2.05
C LYS A 115 -37.70 3.47 -2.81
N LYS A 116 -37.84 2.40 -3.59
CA LYS A 116 -39.10 2.05 -4.29
C LYS A 116 -40.25 1.84 -3.30
N GLU A 117 -40.03 1.03 -2.26
CA GLU A 117 -41.04 0.75 -1.23
C GLU A 117 -41.49 2.02 -0.49
N LEU A 118 -40.56 2.95 -0.21
CA LEU A 118 -40.88 4.25 0.37
C LEU A 118 -41.66 5.14 -0.63
N GLU A 119 -41.32 5.12 -1.92
CA GLU A 119 -42.03 5.86 -2.97
C GLU A 119 -43.47 5.37 -3.14
N ASP A 120 -43.69 4.06 -3.14
CA ASP A 120 -45.01 3.43 -3.22
C ASP A 120 -45.87 3.79 -2.01
N ARG A 121 -45.29 3.81 -0.81
CA ARG A 121 -45.94 4.24 0.45
C ARG A 121 -46.09 5.75 0.61
N LYS A 122 -45.58 6.55 -0.35
CA LYS A 122 -45.52 8.03 -0.31
C LYS A 122 -44.80 8.58 0.92
N LEU A 123 -43.73 7.90 1.33
CA LEU A 123 -42.83 8.29 2.42
C LEU A 123 -41.58 9.02 1.86
N PRO A 124 -40.90 9.88 2.65
CA PRO A 124 -39.77 10.64 2.13
C PRO A 124 -38.55 9.75 1.87
N LEU A 125 -38.04 9.77 0.63
CA LEU A 125 -36.92 8.95 0.18
C LEU A 125 -35.60 9.17 0.96
N GLY A 126 -35.45 10.31 1.62
CA GLY A 126 -34.31 10.60 2.49
C GLY A 126 -34.18 9.66 3.69
N PHE A 127 -35.24 8.94 4.06
CA PHE A 127 -35.19 7.92 5.13
C PHE A 127 -34.68 6.55 4.66
N ALA A 128 -34.48 6.34 3.35
CA ALA A 128 -34.05 5.04 2.83
C ALA A 128 -32.71 4.57 3.40
N GLU A 129 -31.76 5.47 3.62
CA GLU A 129 -30.43 5.14 4.17
C GLU A 129 -30.48 4.70 5.65
N PHE A 130 -31.59 4.99 6.34
CA PHE A 130 -31.84 4.61 7.73
C PHE A 130 -32.74 3.37 7.87
N LEU A 131 -33.43 2.98 6.79
CA LEU A 131 -34.41 1.88 6.77
C LEU A 131 -33.95 0.69 5.92
N VAL A 132 -32.84 0.84 5.18
CA VAL A 132 -32.19 -0.25 4.45
C VAL A 132 -31.54 -1.24 5.42
N ASP A 133 -31.88 -2.52 5.27
CA ASP A 133 -31.28 -3.65 5.98
C ASP A 133 -30.80 -4.67 4.93
N SER A 134 -29.85 -5.52 5.30
CA SER A 134 -29.43 -6.68 4.49
C SER A 134 -30.57 -7.69 4.31
N ASP A 135 -31.52 -7.73 5.25
CA ASP A 135 -32.73 -8.56 5.21
C ASP A 135 -33.94 -7.71 4.75
N SER A 136 -34.40 -7.98 3.53
CA SER A 136 -35.57 -7.34 2.93
C SER A 136 -36.83 -7.41 3.82
N THR A 137 -37.00 -8.48 4.60
CA THR A 137 -38.13 -8.64 5.52
C THR A 137 -38.07 -7.62 6.65
N LYS A 138 -36.89 -7.43 7.25
CA LYS A 138 -36.67 -6.46 8.33
C LYS A 138 -36.72 -5.03 7.83
N ALA A 139 -36.24 -4.77 6.61
CA ALA A 139 -36.42 -3.48 5.96
C ALA A 139 -37.93 -3.16 5.83
N LEU A 140 -38.74 -4.10 5.32
CA LEU A 140 -40.19 -3.94 5.21
C LEU A 140 -40.91 -3.74 6.56
N GLU A 141 -40.50 -4.46 7.61
CA GLU A 141 -41.04 -4.25 8.98
C GLU A 141 -40.65 -2.89 9.56
N SER A 142 -39.40 -2.46 9.34
CA SER A 142 -38.91 -1.15 9.76
C SER A 142 -39.63 -0.02 9.03
N ILE A 143 -39.83 -0.14 7.71
CA ILE A 143 -40.59 0.80 6.89
C ILE A 143 -42.04 0.90 7.39
N LYS A 144 -42.73 -0.22 7.67
CA LYS A 144 -44.11 -0.21 8.22
C LYS A 144 -44.20 0.44 9.60
N THR A 145 -43.21 0.19 10.46
CA THR A 145 -43.15 0.76 11.80
C THR A 145 -42.91 2.27 11.73
N PHE A 146 -41.94 2.70 10.91
CA PHE A 146 -41.68 4.11 10.61
C PHE A 146 -42.90 4.80 9.99
N GLU A 147 -43.55 4.19 9.01
CA GLU A 147 -44.76 4.72 8.35
C GLU A 147 -45.85 5.07 9.37
N LYS A 148 -46.11 4.15 10.31
CA LYS A 148 -47.11 4.34 11.34
C LYS A 148 -46.75 5.51 12.25
N SER A 149 -45.59 5.48 12.90
CA SER A 149 -45.18 6.51 13.85
C SER A 149 -45.00 7.88 13.20
N PHE A 150 -44.52 7.94 11.95
CA PHE A 150 -44.42 9.17 11.18
C PHE A 150 -45.80 9.78 10.90
N LYS A 151 -46.78 8.97 10.46
CA LYS A 151 -48.16 9.44 10.22
C LYS A 151 -48.84 9.91 11.51
N GLU A 152 -48.67 9.18 12.62
CA GLU A 152 -49.22 9.53 13.93
C GLU A 152 -48.68 10.88 14.45
N GLU A 153 -47.36 11.07 14.46
CA GLU A 153 -46.77 12.34 14.94
C GLU A 153 -46.98 13.51 13.97
N VAL A 154 -46.98 13.29 12.65
CA VAL A 154 -47.32 14.33 11.67
C VAL A 154 -48.78 14.75 11.80
N GLN A 155 -49.72 13.81 11.98
CA GLN A 155 -51.12 14.14 12.22
C GLN A 155 -51.27 14.97 13.50
N LYS A 156 -50.65 14.54 14.60
CA LYS A 156 -50.68 15.25 15.88
C LYS A 156 -50.12 16.68 15.76
N ALA A 157 -48.98 16.86 15.09
CA ALA A 157 -48.41 18.19 14.85
C ALA A 157 -49.30 19.09 13.97
N VAL A 158 -49.98 18.53 12.96
CA VAL A 158 -50.97 19.25 12.14
C VAL A 158 -52.20 19.61 12.96
N GLU A 159 -52.71 18.70 13.80
CA GLU A 159 -53.83 18.96 14.69
C GLU A 159 -53.52 20.05 15.72
N GLU A 160 -52.34 20.03 16.35
CA GLU A 160 -51.90 21.08 17.28
C GLU A 160 -51.82 22.44 16.58
N ARG A 161 -51.30 22.48 15.35
CA ARG A 161 -51.26 23.69 14.52
C ARG A 161 -52.64 24.19 14.07
N LEU A 162 -53.61 23.29 13.86
CA LEU A 162 -55.01 23.67 13.59
C LEU A 162 -55.73 24.16 14.86
N LYS A 163 -55.42 23.57 16.02
CA LYS A 163 -55.94 24.00 17.34
C LYS A 163 -55.38 25.37 17.76
N ASN A 164 -54.14 25.68 17.38
CA ASN A 164 -53.51 26.99 17.61
C ASN A 164 -52.86 27.54 16.33
N PRO A 165 -53.63 28.21 15.43
CA PRO A 165 -53.09 28.74 14.17
C PRO A 165 -52.10 29.91 14.36
N ASN A 166 -52.03 30.48 15.57
CA ASN A 166 -51.06 31.50 15.97
C ASN A 166 -49.89 30.93 16.80
N ALA A 167 -49.76 29.60 16.90
CA ALA A 167 -48.55 29.01 17.47
C ALA A 167 -47.32 29.50 16.68
N PRO A 168 -46.25 29.96 17.34
CA PRO A 168 -45.07 30.47 16.64
C PRO A 168 -44.52 29.39 15.73
N LYS A 169 -44.31 29.74 14.45
CA LYS A 169 -43.67 28.85 13.47
C LYS A 169 -42.21 28.68 13.89
N ASN A 170 -41.93 27.68 14.72
CA ASN A 170 -40.58 27.38 15.19
C ASN A 170 -39.78 26.65 14.09
N LEU A 171 -39.62 27.37 12.97
CA LEU A 171 -38.82 27.13 11.78
C LEU A 171 -38.17 28.46 11.33
N GLU A 172 -38.21 29.50 12.18
CA GLU A 172 -37.29 30.63 12.03
C GLU A 172 -35.87 30.14 12.30
N HIS A 173 -34.98 30.43 11.37
CA HIS A 173 -33.57 30.54 11.69
C HIS A 173 -33.48 31.57 12.83
N GLY A 174 -32.84 31.19 13.94
CA GLY A 174 -32.82 32.04 15.13
C GLY A 174 -32.37 33.45 14.78
N LEU A 175 -33.15 34.45 15.25
CA LEU A 175 -32.91 35.89 15.05
C LEU A 175 -31.42 36.18 15.03
N THR A 176 -30.94 36.79 13.95
CA THR A 176 -29.51 37.09 13.81
C THR A 176 -29.06 37.95 15.00
N GLN A 177 -27.80 37.85 15.41
CA GLN A 177 -27.32 38.56 16.61
C GLN A 177 -27.60 40.07 16.57
N GLU A 178 -27.62 40.65 15.37
CA GLU A 178 -27.98 42.04 15.12
C GLU A 178 -29.45 42.37 15.48
N GLU A 179 -30.39 41.47 15.16
CA GLU A 179 -31.82 41.64 15.48
C GLU A 179 -32.06 41.48 16.98
N GLN A 180 -31.38 40.53 17.63
CA GLN A 180 -31.42 40.36 19.09
C GLN A 180 -30.87 41.61 19.82
N LEU A 181 -29.78 42.19 19.32
CA LEU A 181 -29.22 43.44 19.85
C LEU A 181 -30.16 44.64 19.63
N LYS A 182 -30.74 44.80 18.43
CA LYS A 182 -31.72 45.85 18.14
C LYS A 182 -32.96 45.75 19.04
N GLN A 183 -33.44 44.54 19.28
CA GLN A 183 -34.58 44.29 20.18
C GLN A 183 -34.24 44.55 21.66
N ALA A 184 -33.04 44.15 22.12
CA ALA A 184 -32.58 44.40 23.49
C ALA A 184 -32.31 45.89 23.79
N PHE A 185 -31.86 46.67 22.80
CA PHE A 185 -31.54 48.09 22.95
C PHE A 185 -32.62 49.05 22.39
N GLY A 186 -33.75 48.53 21.89
CA GLY A 186 -34.90 49.35 21.44
C GLY A 186 -34.63 50.20 20.20
N LEU A 187 -33.60 49.87 19.41
CA LEU A 187 -33.22 50.58 18.20
C LEU A 187 -34.05 50.07 17.02
N LYS A 188 -34.91 50.94 16.47
CA LYS A 188 -35.68 50.71 15.24
C LYS A 188 -34.83 50.89 13.99
#